data_AF-A0AAJ1Q7L8-F1
#
_entry.id   AF-A0AAJ1Q7L8-F1
#
_cell.length_a   1.000
_cell.length_b   1.000
_cell.length_c   1.000
_cell.angle_alpha   90.00
_cell.angle_beta   90.00
_cell.angle_gamma   90.00
#
_symmetry.space_group_name_H-M   'P 1'
#
loop_
_entity.id
_entity.type
_entity.pdbx_description
1 polymer ?
#
loop_
_entity_poly.entity_id
_entity_poly.type
_entity_poly.pdbx_seq_one_letter_code
_entity_poly.pdbx_strand_id
1 'polypeptide(L)' 'THLPTGIVVECQDERSQHKNKAKALSVLGARIHAAEMAKRQQAEASTRRNLLGSGDRSDRNRTYNFPQGRVTDHRINLT' A
#
# COMPACT_ATOMS: atom_id res chain seq x y z
N THR A 1 18.61 18.05 -3.39
CA THR A 1 18.26 17.30 -2.17
C THR A 1 16.87 17.68 -1.75
N HIS A 2 15.99 16.73 -1.45
CA HIS A 2 14.65 17.02 -0.91
C HIS A 2 14.69 16.90 0.61
N LEU A 3 14.67 18.02 1.33
CA LEU A 3 14.82 18.03 2.80
C LEU A 3 13.73 17.22 3.53
N PRO A 4 12.43 17.32 3.16
CA PRO A 4 11.38 16.62 3.91
C PRO A 4 11.47 15.09 3.87
N THR A 5 12.02 14.52 2.78
CA THR A 5 12.14 13.05 2.63
C THR A 5 13.58 12.56 2.71
N GLY A 6 14.57 13.45 2.81
CA GLY A 6 15.99 13.11 2.78
C GLY A 6 16.50 12.59 1.42
N ILE A 7 15.67 12.55 0.37
CA ILE A 7 16.05 11.96 -0.92
C ILE A 7 17.06 12.87 -1.63
N VAL A 8 18.23 12.31 -1.94
CA VAL A 8 19.30 12.96 -2.68
C VAL A 8 19.33 12.42 -4.11
N VAL A 9 19.47 13.33 -5.08
CA VAL A 9 19.67 13.01 -6.50
C VAL A 9 20.76 13.91 -7.02
N GLU A 10 21.69 13.32 -7.76
CA GLU A 10 22.75 13.99 -8.48
C GLU A 10 22.69 13.60 -9.95
N CYS A 11 23.17 14.48 -10.82
CA CYS A 11 23.25 14.24 -12.26
C CYS A 11 24.45 14.98 -12.83
N GLN A 12 25.35 14.24 -13.49
CA GLN A 12 26.57 14.79 -14.11
C GLN A 12 26.73 14.38 -15.59
N ASP A 13 25.63 14.00 -16.25
CA ASP A 13 25.71 13.39 -17.58
C ASP A 13 25.94 14.42 -18.69
N GLU A 14 25.42 15.65 -18.54
CA GLU A 14 25.51 16.67 -19.58
C GLU A 14 26.54 17.76 -19.29
N ARG A 15 27.07 18.37 -20.36
CA ARG A 15 27.93 19.57 -20.28
C ARG A 15 27.18 20.80 -19.75
N SER A 16 25.85 20.86 -19.87
CA SER A 16 25.04 22.00 -19.45
C SER A 16 24.44 21.82 -18.06
N GLN A 17 24.69 22.78 -17.17
CA GLN A 17 24.11 22.81 -15.82
C GLN A 17 22.58 22.79 -15.83
N HIS A 18 21.95 23.55 -16.73
CA HIS A 18 20.48 23.64 -16.79
C HIS A 18 19.85 22.29 -17.14
N LYS A 19 20.47 21.55 -18.06
CA LYS A 19 19.99 20.23 -18.45
C LYS A 19 20.17 19.20 -17.33
N ASN A 20 21.33 19.20 -16.66
CA ASN A 20 21.55 18.36 -15.48
C ASN A 20 20.54 18.69 -14.36
N LYS A 21 20.24 19.98 -14.13
CA LYS A 21 19.24 20.42 -13.15
C LYS A 21 17.85 19.91 -13.51
N ALA A 22 17.42 20.05 -14.77
CA ALA A 22 16.11 19.57 -15.22
C ALA A 22 15.98 18.05 -15.08
N LYS A 23 17.01 17.30 -15.46
CA LYS A 23 17.06 15.84 -15.33
C LYS A 23 17.05 15.40 -13.86
N ALA A 24 17.87 16.03 -13.02
CA ALA A 24 17.90 15.75 -11.59
C ALA A 24 16.54 16.01 -10.91
N LEU A 25 15.85 17.10 -11.27
CA LEU A 25 14.51 17.40 -10.75
C LEU A 25 13.46 16.37 -11.20
N SER A 26 13.49 15.96 -12.47
CA SER A 26 12.61 14.91 -12.99
C SER A 26 12.81 13.59 -12.23
N VAL A 27 14.06 13.16 -12.05
CA VAL A 27 14.40 11.94 -11.29
C VAL A 27 14.01 12.07 -9.82
N LEU A 28 14.23 13.23 -9.20
CA LEU A 28 13.84 13.49 -7.81
C LEU A 28 12.33 13.38 -7.62
N GLY A 29 11.54 13.98 -8.51
CA GLY A 29 10.08 13.87 -8.49
C GLY A 29 9.60 12.43 -8.64
N ALA A 30 10.16 11.68 -9.59
CA ALA A 30 9.83 10.27 -9.79
C ALA A 30 10.15 9.41 -8.55
N ARG A 31 11.30 9.63 -7.91
CA ARG A 31 11.68 8.91 -6.68
C ARG A 31 10.74 9.22 -5.51
N ILE A 32 10.37 10.48 -5.32
CA ILE A 32 9.43 10.89 -4.26
C ILE A 32 8.08 10.22 -4.48
N HIS A 33 7.55 10.30 -5.70
CA HIS A 33 6.26 9.70 -6.03
C HIS A 33 6.26 8.17 -5.85
N ALA A 34 7.33 7.49 -6.28
CA ALA A 34 7.47 6.05 -6.09
C ALA A 34 7.50 5.66 -4.60
N ALA A 35 8.20 6.43 -3.76
CA ALA A 35 8.24 6.19 -2.32
C ALA A 35 6.86 6.38 -1.66
N GLU A 36 6.10 7.40 -2.06
CA GLU A 36 4.75 7.66 -1.56
C GLU A 36 3.77 6.55 -1.97
N MET A 37 3.81 6.12 -3.23
CA MET A 37 3.02 5.00 -3.72
C MET A 37 3.31 3.70 -2.98
N ALA A 38 4.59 3.40 -2.76
CA ALA A 38 4.99 2.22 -1.99
C ALA A 38 4.47 2.28 -0.55
N LYS A 39 4.60 3.44 0.12
CA LYS A 39 4.08 3.66 1.48
C LYS A 39 2.57 3.46 1.55
N ARG A 40 1.83 4.02 0.60
CA ARG A 40 0.36 3.84 0.50
C ARG A 40 -0.01 2.39 0.29
N GLN A 41 0.63 1.71 -0.66
CA GLN A 41 0.36 0.30 -0.95
C GLN A 41 0.66 -0.61 0.25
N GLN A 42 1.72 -0.30 1.01
CA GLN A 42 2.05 -1.03 2.22
C GLN A 42 0.98 -0.86 3.31
N ALA A 43 0.49 0.36 3.51
CA ALA A 43 -0.60 0.65 4.46
C ALA A 43 -1.92 -0.02 4.05
N GLU A 44 -2.26 -0.01 2.77
CA GLU A 44 -3.43 -0.71 2.25
C GLU A 44 -3.29 -2.23 2.40
N ALA A 45 -2.10 -2.78 2.12
CA ALA A 45 -1.82 -4.21 2.26
C ALA A 45 -1.87 -4.68 3.72
N SER A 46 -1.35 -3.88 4.67
CA SER A 46 -1.45 -4.19 6.09
C SER A 46 -2.90 -4.14 6.57
N THR A 47 -3.66 -3.13 6.16
CA THR A 47 -5.08 -3.00 6.51
C THR A 47 -5.88 -4.18 5.97
N ARG A 48 -5.65 -4.55 4.70
CA ARG A 48 -6.29 -5.71 4.06
C ARG A 48 -5.96 -7.01 4.80
N ARG A 49 -4.69 -7.23 5.12
CA ARG A 49 -4.25 -8.43 5.86
C ARG A 49 -4.95 -8.54 7.21
N ASN A 50 -5.09 -7.43 7.93
CA ASN A 50 -5.76 -7.40 9.23
C ASN A 50 -7.27 -7.71 9.12
N LEU A 51 -7.93 -7.27 8.04
CA LEU A 51 -9.36 -7.48 7.85
C LEU A 51 -9.72 -8.90 7.38
N LEU A 52 -8.89 -9.50 6.52
CA LEU A 52 -9.15 -10.82 5.94
C LEU A 52 -8.60 -11.98 6.78
N GLY A 53 -7.74 -11.69 7.75
CA GLY A 53 -7.15 -12.70 8.62
C GLY A 53 -6.23 -13.66 7.87
N SER A 54 -6.12 -14.87 8.40
CA SER A 54 -5.24 -15.93 7.87
C SER A 54 -5.93 -16.81 6.82
N GLY A 55 -7.26 -16.68 6.70
CA GLY A 55 -8.09 -17.55 5.86
C GLY A 55 -8.44 -18.88 6.54
N ASP A 56 -8.20 -19.02 7.84
CA ASP A 56 -8.65 -20.17 8.61
C ASP A 56 -10.19 -20.21 8.70
N ARG A 57 -10.75 -21.40 8.91
CA ARG A 57 -12.20 -21.59 9.09
C ARG A 57 -12.73 -20.83 10.31
N SER A 58 -11.87 -20.58 11.30
CA SER A 58 -12.18 -19.80 12.50
C SER A 58 -12.40 -18.31 12.21
N ASP A 59 -11.84 -17.79 11.11
CA ASP A 59 -11.99 -16.39 10.69
C ASP A 59 -13.34 -16.13 9.96
N ARG A 60 -14.20 -17.15 9.85
CA ARG A 60 -15.47 -17.03 9.12
C ARG A 60 -16.51 -16.25 9.94
N ASN A 61 -16.91 -15.10 9.42
CA ASN A 61 -17.96 -14.29 10.06
C ASN A 61 -19.36 -14.94 10.05
N ARG A 62 -19.75 -15.62 8.95
CA ARG A 62 -21.11 -16.18 8.80
C ARG A 62 -21.11 -17.54 8.12
N THR A 63 -22.03 -18.42 8.55
CA THR A 63 -22.34 -19.68 7.87
C THR A 63 -23.79 -19.65 7.35
N TYR A 64 -23.96 -19.90 6.05
CA TYR A 64 -25.26 -20.02 5.39
C TYR A 64 -25.57 -21.50 5.18
N ASN A 65 -26.65 -21.99 5.76
CA ASN A 65 -27.04 -23.40 5.74
C ASN A 65 -28.41 -23.58 5.09
N PHE A 66 -28.40 -23.86 3.79
CA PHE A 66 -29.60 -23.93 2.96
C PHE A 66 -30.54 -25.09 3.30
N PRO A 67 -30.08 -26.34 3.54
CA PRO A 67 -30.95 -27.45 3.89
C PRO A 67 -31.82 -27.22 5.14
N GLN A 68 -31.35 -26.42 6.10
CA GLN A 68 -32.10 -26.05 7.31
C GLN A 68 -32.58 -24.59 7.32
N GLY A 69 -32.43 -23.85 6.22
CA GLY A 69 -32.83 -22.43 6.12
C GLY A 69 -32.18 -21.52 7.18
N ARG A 70 -30.99 -21.86 7.68
CA ARG A 70 -30.39 -21.24 8.87
C ARG A 70 -29.17 -20.39 8.51
N VAL A 71 -29.00 -19.26 9.20
CA VAL A 71 -27.83 -18.37 9.04
C VAL A 71 -27.23 -18.08 10.40
N THR A 72 -25.97 -18.48 10.61
CA THR A 72 -25.27 -18.25 11.87
C THR A 72 -24.22 -17.16 11.69
N ASP A 73 -24.25 -16.11 12.53
CA ASP A 73 -23.23 -15.05 12.62
C ASP A 73 -22.32 -15.33 13.82
N HIS A 74 -21.09 -15.77 13.53
CA HIS A 74 -20.10 -16.19 14.53
C HIS A 74 -19.50 -15.01 15.30
N ARG A 75 -19.71 -13.77 14.84
CA ARG A 75 -19.19 -12.58 15.53
C ARG A 75 -19.97 -12.26 16.81
N ILE A 76 -21.25 -12.62 16.82
CA ILE A 76 -22.20 -12.31 17.89
C ILE A 76 -22.89 -13.57 18.44
N ASN A 77 -22.50 -14.76 17.96
CA ASN A 77 -23.12 -16.04 18.29
C ASN A 77 -24.65 -16.05 18.07
N LEU A 78 -25.13 -15.34 17.03
CA LEU A 78 -26.53 -15.32 16.63
C LEU A 78 -26.78 -16.42 15.60
N THR A 79 -27.86 -17.18 15.77
CA THR A 79 -28.20 -18.34 14.91
C THR A 79 -29.53 -18.17 14.21
#